data_AF-D2Z8I5-F1
#
_entry.id   AF-D2Z8I5-F1
#
_cell.length_a   1.000
_cell.length_b   1.000
_cell.length_c   1.000
_cell.angle_alpha   90.00
_cell.angle_beta   90.00
_cell.angle_gamma   90.00
#
_symmetry.space_group_name_H-M   'P 1'
#
loop_
_entity.id
_entity.type
_entity.pdbx_description
1 polymer ?
#
loop_
_entity_poly.entity_id
_entity_poly.type
_entity_poly.pdbx_seq_one_letter_code
_entity_poly.pdbx_strand_id
1 'polypeptide(L)'
;MDLSGLHRLCRRDKRGDYVLDRVKAAEELGSLPGRLSLEGLLERMRGWCLSMGIKRDGDSFSFNDVHEGLPFSGSATRFQDELSVLLVVPGRGRQRYRIPGLWGDYRWSVCYQEPLLAEWRSYPSGERWWGAVGRDSCDETEARERFRWLSSRRQIHRARLIHDGKIVDEYVSTKGQR
;
A
#
# COMPACT_ATOMS: atom_id res chain seq x y z
N MET A 1 -16.61 5.38 -4.54
CA MET A 1 -15.66 6.29 -5.23
C MET A 1 -16.09 6.35 -6.67
N ASP A 2 -16.22 7.52 -7.27
CA ASP A 2 -16.60 7.62 -8.68
C ASP A 2 -15.38 7.29 -9.56
N LEU A 3 -15.26 6.04 -9.98
CA LEU A 3 -14.16 5.53 -10.79
C LEU A 3 -14.22 6.05 -12.25
N SER A 4 -15.33 6.68 -12.64
CA SER A 4 -15.56 7.16 -14.00
C SER A 4 -14.62 8.27 -14.45
N GLY A 5 -14.00 9.00 -13.53
CA GLY A 5 -13.06 10.09 -13.82
C GLY A 5 -11.60 9.66 -14.00
N LEU A 6 -11.21 8.44 -13.59
CA LEU A 6 -9.81 8.00 -13.57
C LEU A 6 -9.14 8.07 -14.96
N HIS A 7 -9.89 7.77 -16.02
CA HIS A 7 -9.37 7.82 -17.39
C HIS A 7 -8.84 9.20 -17.81
N ARG A 8 -9.39 10.28 -17.26
CA ARG A 8 -8.95 11.66 -17.56
C ARG A 8 -7.60 11.95 -16.92
N LEU A 9 -7.40 11.41 -15.72
CA LEU A 9 -6.18 11.59 -14.91
C LEU A 9 -5.04 10.68 -15.38
N CYS A 10 -5.36 9.62 -16.12
CA CYS A 10 -4.37 8.67 -16.62
C CYS A 10 -3.92 8.96 -18.06
N ARG A 11 -2.75 8.41 -18.41
CA ARG A 11 -2.27 8.24 -19.79
C ARG A 11 -2.21 6.75 -20.11
N ARG A 12 -2.54 6.40 -21.35
CA ARG A 12 -2.47 5.00 -21.82
C ARG A 12 -1.03 4.66 -22.19
N ASP A 13 -0.51 3.55 -21.66
CA ASP A 13 0.83 3.07 -21.96
C ASP A 13 0.86 2.18 -23.22
N LYS A 14 2.06 1.73 -23.62
CA LYS A 14 2.25 0.86 -24.80
C LYS A 14 1.59 -0.51 -24.66
N ARG A 15 1.29 -0.95 -23.43
CA ARG A 15 0.63 -2.23 -23.13
C ARG A 15 -0.89 -2.10 -23.09
N GLY A 16 -1.40 -0.87 -23.16
CA GLY A 16 -2.81 -0.55 -23.13
C GLY A 16 -3.36 -0.26 -21.73
N ASP A 17 -2.52 -0.25 -20.70
CA ASP A 17 -2.88 0.09 -19.32
C ASP A 17 -2.98 1.61 -19.16
N TYR A 18 -3.89 2.08 -18.31
CA TYR A 18 -4.04 3.49 -17.95
C TYR A 18 -3.21 3.80 -16.71
N VAL A 19 -2.09 4.49 -16.86
CA VAL A 19 -1.20 4.85 -15.75
C VAL A 19 -1.50 6.28 -15.31
N LEU A 20 -1.69 6.51 -14.01
CA LEU A 20 -1.88 7.85 -13.45
C LEU A 20 -0.63 8.69 -13.75
N ASP A 21 -0.82 9.80 -14.45
CA ASP A 21 0.23 10.78 -14.70
C ASP A 21 0.03 11.93 -13.72
N ARG A 22 0.97 12.10 -12.77
CA ARG A 22 0.82 13.09 -11.70
C ARG A 22 0.73 14.53 -12.21
N VAL A 23 1.47 14.86 -13.27
CA VAL A 23 1.49 16.22 -13.84
C VAL A 23 0.13 16.49 -14.48
N LYS A 24 -0.30 15.59 -15.37
CA LYS A 24 -1.61 15.70 -16.02
C LYS A 24 -2.75 15.70 -15.01
N ALA A 25 -2.72 14.82 -14.02
CA ALA A 25 -3.76 14.73 -13.00
C ALA A 25 -3.86 16.01 -12.17
N ALA A 26 -2.72 16.63 -11.82
CA ALA A 26 -2.72 17.92 -11.12
C ALA A 26 -3.30 19.05 -11.98
N GLU A 27 -2.99 19.11 -13.28
CA GLU A 27 -3.56 20.07 -14.22
C GLU A 27 -5.08 19.89 -14.38
N GLU A 28 -5.53 18.66 -14.65
CA GLU A 28 -6.94 18.33 -14.82
C GLU A 28 -7.74 18.64 -13.55
N LEU A 29 -7.26 18.23 -12.37
CA LEU A 29 -7.93 18.54 -11.09
C LEU A 29 -7.94 20.04 -10.79
N GLY A 30 -6.87 20.77 -11.13
CA GLY A 30 -6.80 22.23 -10.97
C GLY A 30 -7.77 22.99 -11.88
N SER A 31 -8.19 22.38 -13.00
CA SER A 31 -9.15 22.96 -13.93
C SER A 31 -10.62 22.74 -13.54
N LEU A 32 -10.89 21.82 -12.61
CA LEU A 32 -12.25 21.47 -12.20
C LEU A 32 -12.75 22.39 -11.06
N PRO A 33 -14.03 22.80 -11.09
CA PRO A 33 -14.63 23.53 -9.97
C PRO A 33 -14.79 22.59 -8.76
N GLY A 34 -13.85 22.68 -7.82
CA GLY A 34 -13.82 21.88 -6.61
C GLY A 34 -12.38 21.68 -6.12
N ARG A 35 -12.13 21.93 -4.83
CA ARG A 35 -10.77 21.99 -4.23
C ARG A 35 -10.06 20.63 -4.07
N LEU A 36 -10.37 19.61 -4.87
CA LEU A 36 -9.72 18.31 -4.69
C LEU A 36 -8.33 18.34 -5.31
N SER A 37 -7.30 18.53 -4.49
CA SER A 37 -5.90 18.39 -4.90
C SER A 37 -5.57 16.94 -5.28
N LEU A 38 -4.48 16.74 -6.02
CA LEU A 38 -3.97 15.41 -6.32
C LEU A 38 -3.72 14.61 -5.04
N GLU A 39 -3.07 15.22 -4.04
CA GLU A 39 -2.84 14.58 -2.74
C GLU A 39 -4.14 14.18 -2.05
N GLY A 40 -5.15 15.06 -2.05
CA GLY A 40 -6.46 14.74 -1.48
C GLY A 40 -7.17 13.60 -2.23
N LEU A 41 -6.98 13.49 -3.55
CA LEU A 41 -7.48 12.34 -4.31
C LEU A 41 -6.73 11.05 -3.92
N LEU A 42 -5.40 11.08 -3.87
CA LEU A 42 -4.58 9.92 -3.50
C LEU A 42 -4.89 9.45 -2.09
N GLU A 43 -5.07 10.37 -1.14
CA GLU A 43 -5.48 10.05 0.23
C GLU A 43 -6.86 9.38 0.27
N ARG A 44 -7.84 9.87 -0.51
CA ARG A 44 -9.16 9.23 -0.64
C ARG A 44 -9.08 7.85 -1.26
N MET A 45 -8.23 7.65 -2.28
CA MET A 45 -7.99 6.34 -2.89
C MET A 45 -7.39 5.37 -1.88
N ARG A 46 -6.38 5.82 -1.12
CA ARG A 46 -5.74 5.06 -0.05
C ARG A 46 -6.75 4.68 1.04
N GLY A 47 -7.53 5.64 1.53
CA GLY A 47 -8.57 5.40 2.53
C GLY A 47 -9.62 4.39 2.07
N TRP A 48 -10.04 4.46 0.80
CA TRP A 48 -10.93 3.45 0.20
C TRP A 48 -10.28 2.06 0.19
N CYS A 49 -9.03 1.93 -0.28
CA CYS A 49 -8.30 0.66 -0.27
C CYS A 49 -8.21 0.06 1.14
N LEU A 50 -7.83 0.87 2.14
CA LEU A 50 -7.74 0.44 3.54
C LEU A 50 -9.10 -0.03 4.08
N SER A 51 -10.20 0.65 3.73
CA SER A 51 -11.56 0.27 4.13
C SER A 51 -12.00 -1.08 3.55
N MET A 52 -11.43 -1.47 2.40
CA MET A 52 -11.67 -2.76 1.73
C MET A 52 -10.68 -3.85 2.15
N GLY A 53 -9.79 -3.55 3.11
CA GLY A 53 -8.79 -4.49 3.61
C GLY A 53 -7.53 -4.62 2.77
N ILE A 54 -7.35 -3.78 1.74
CA ILE A 54 -6.10 -3.73 0.96
C ILE A 54 -5.07 -2.95 1.78
N LYS A 55 -4.23 -3.69 2.53
CA LYS A 55 -3.25 -3.08 3.44
C LYS A 55 -1.83 -3.44 3.10
N ARG A 56 -1.55 -4.65 2.63
CA ARG A 56 -0.22 -5.19 2.34
C ARG A 56 -0.02 -5.43 0.86
N ASP A 57 1.24 -5.62 0.48
CA ASP A 57 1.56 -6.05 -0.87
C ASP A 57 0.83 -7.37 -1.20
N GLY A 58 0.22 -7.42 -2.38
CA GLY A 58 -0.59 -8.54 -2.85
C GLY A 58 -2.01 -8.63 -2.30
N ASP A 59 -2.40 -7.80 -1.32
CA ASP A 59 -3.80 -7.76 -0.88
C ASP A 59 -4.69 -7.27 -2.03
N SER A 60 -5.88 -7.87 -2.16
CA SER A 60 -6.81 -7.57 -3.23
C SER A 60 -8.27 -7.60 -2.76
N PHE A 61 -9.11 -6.86 -3.46
CA PHE A 61 -10.55 -6.81 -3.22
C PHE A 61 -11.28 -6.75 -4.56
N SER A 62 -12.34 -7.56 -4.70
CA SER A 62 -13.22 -7.58 -5.87
C SER A 62 -14.53 -6.89 -5.54
N PHE A 63 -15.07 -6.13 -6.48
CA PHE A 63 -16.30 -5.37 -6.31
C PHE A 63 -17.16 -5.37 -7.58
N ASN A 64 -18.45 -5.09 -7.38
CA ASN A 64 -19.41 -4.84 -8.45
C ASN A 64 -20.09 -3.51 -8.15
N ASP A 65 -20.33 -2.72 -9.18
CA ASP A 65 -20.94 -1.39 -9.04
C ASP A 65 -21.70 -1.02 -10.33
N VAL A 66 -22.42 0.09 -10.31
CA VAL A 66 -23.20 0.62 -11.44
C VAL A 66 -22.85 2.08 -11.65
N HIS A 67 -22.44 2.45 -12.86
CA HIS A 67 -22.17 3.83 -13.24
C HIS A 67 -22.99 4.20 -14.48
N GLU A 68 -23.74 5.31 -14.42
CA GLU A 68 -24.63 5.75 -15.50
C GLU A 68 -25.59 4.65 -16.00
N GLY A 69 -26.06 3.79 -15.09
CA GLY A 69 -26.94 2.66 -15.42
C GLY A 69 -26.24 1.46 -16.04
N LEU A 70 -24.91 1.52 -16.25
CA LEU A 70 -24.12 0.39 -16.74
C LEU A 70 -23.48 -0.37 -15.56
N PRO A 71 -23.81 -1.66 -15.37
CA PRO A 71 -23.14 -2.47 -14.38
C PRO A 71 -21.70 -2.73 -14.81
N PHE A 72 -20.79 -2.77 -13.84
CA PHE A 72 -19.41 -3.18 -14.05
C PHE A 72 -18.88 -3.95 -12.84
N SER A 73 -17.90 -4.80 -13.10
CA SER A 73 -17.14 -5.47 -12.05
C SER A 73 -15.71 -4.98 -12.07
N GLY A 74 -15.01 -5.13 -10.94
CA GLY A 74 -13.63 -4.76 -10.86
C GLY A 74 -12.89 -5.42 -9.73
N SER A 75 -11.57 -5.27 -9.75
CA SER A 75 -10.69 -5.68 -8.67
C SER A 75 -9.64 -4.61 -8.42
N ALA A 76 -9.36 -4.34 -7.16
CA ALA A 76 -8.26 -3.50 -6.72
C ALA A 76 -7.21 -4.36 -6.04
N THR A 77 -5.94 -4.20 -6.42
CA THR A 77 -4.80 -4.95 -5.87
C THR A 77 -3.65 -4.00 -5.58
N ARG A 78 -3.06 -4.10 -4.38
CA ARG A 78 -1.82 -3.39 -4.06
C ARG A 78 -0.62 -4.18 -4.59
N PHE A 79 0.27 -3.49 -5.31
CA PHE A 79 1.58 -3.99 -5.71
C PHE A 79 2.64 -3.00 -5.25
N GLN A 80 3.35 -3.33 -4.17
CA GLN A 80 4.35 -2.47 -3.53
C GLN A 80 3.80 -1.06 -3.23
N ASP A 81 4.27 -0.06 -3.97
CA ASP A 81 3.86 1.35 -3.86
C ASP A 81 2.69 1.72 -4.79
N GLU A 82 2.30 0.81 -5.69
CA GLU A 82 1.27 0.99 -6.71
C GLU A 82 -0.07 0.37 -6.29
N LEU A 83 -1.16 1.01 -6.70
CA LEU A 83 -2.48 0.40 -6.76
C LEU A 83 -2.82 0.04 -8.21
N SER A 84 -3.24 -1.19 -8.45
CA SER A 84 -3.76 -1.66 -9.74
C SER A 84 -5.25 -1.91 -9.63
N VAL A 85 -6.05 -1.24 -10.45
CA VAL A 85 -7.50 -1.40 -10.53
C VAL A 85 -7.87 -1.95 -11.90
N LEU A 86 -8.39 -3.17 -11.94
CA LEU A 86 -8.96 -3.76 -13.14
C LEU A 86 -10.46 -3.52 -13.15
N LEU A 87 -10.98 -2.92 -14.22
CA LEU A 87 -12.41 -2.76 -14.47
C LEU A 87 -12.82 -3.63 -15.66
N VAL A 88 -13.97 -4.27 -15.52
CA VAL A 88 -14.61 -5.08 -16.55
C VAL A 88 -16.01 -4.53 -16.78
N VAL A 89 -16.17 -3.89 -17.94
CA VAL A 89 -17.45 -3.27 -18.33
C VAL A 89 -18.03 -4.11 -19.48
N PRO A 90 -19.27 -4.62 -19.38
CA PRO A 90 -19.93 -5.34 -20.45
C PRO A 90 -19.90 -4.54 -21.76
N GLY A 91 -19.50 -5.18 -22.86
CA GLY A 91 -19.41 -4.56 -24.18
C GLY A 91 -18.23 -3.60 -24.41
N ARG A 92 -17.55 -3.11 -23.36
CA ARG A 92 -16.34 -2.25 -23.48
C ARG A 92 -15.03 -2.96 -23.17
N GLY A 93 -15.10 -4.18 -22.62
CA GLY A 93 -13.95 -5.02 -22.34
C GLY A 93 -13.27 -4.71 -20.99
N ARG A 94 -12.00 -5.10 -20.89
CA ARG A 94 -11.19 -4.97 -19.67
C ARG A 94 -10.31 -3.74 -19.76
N GLN A 95 -10.28 -2.94 -18.69
CA GLN A 95 -9.43 -1.77 -18.56
C GLN A 95 -8.66 -1.83 -17.25
N ARG A 96 -7.34 -1.72 -17.30
CA ARG A 96 -6.50 -1.68 -16.11
C ARG A 96 -6.01 -0.25 -15.88
N TYR A 97 -6.17 0.22 -14.65
CA TYR A 97 -5.67 1.48 -14.16
C TYR A 97 -4.54 1.21 -13.17
N ARG A 98 -3.40 1.88 -13.32
CA ARG A 98 -2.24 1.76 -12.44
C ARG A 98 -1.98 3.12 -11.81
N ILE A 99 -1.84 3.15 -10.49
CA ILE A 99 -1.68 4.36 -9.69
C ILE A 99 -0.37 4.23 -8.90
N PRO A 100 0.78 4.56 -9.51
CA PRO A 100 2.09 4.39 -8.89
C PRO A 100 2.31 5.36 -7.72
N GLY A 101 3.04 4.92 -6.70
CA GLY A 101 3.35 5.71 -5.51
C GLY A 101 2.14 6.14 -4.68
N LEU A 102 0.98 5.47 -4.80
CA LEU A 102 -0.14 5.64 -3.88
C LEU A 102 0.27 5.33 -2.44
N TRP A 103 1.11 4.31 -2.29
CA TRP A 103 1.66 3.85 -1.02
C TRP A 103 3.10 4.33 -0.80
N GLY A 104 3.47 5.47 -1.40
CA GLY A 104 4.83 6.02 -1.30
C GLY A 104 5.32 6.25 0.13
N ASP A 105 4.38 6.46 1.08
CA ASP A 105 4.65 6.62 2.52
C ASP A 105 4.81 5.29 3.26
N TYR A 106 4.45 4.16 2.64
CA TYR A 106 4.45 2.83 3.24
C TYR A 106 5.84 2.19 3.11
N ARG A 107 6.87 2.91 3.58
CA ARG A 107 8.28 2.52 3.54
C ARG A 107 8.80 2.03 4.89
N TRP A 108 7.93 2.00 5.88
CA TRP A 108 8.28 1.55 7.21
C TRP A 108 7.98 0.07 7.36
N SER A 109 8.82 -0.62 8.10
CA SER A 109 8.62 -2.03 8.42
C SER A 109 9.24 -2.36 9.77
N VAL A 110 8.83 -3.48 10.33
CA VAL A 110 9.38 -3.98 11.60
C VAL A 110 9.78 -5.42 11.41
N CYS A 111 10.98 -5.76 11.88
CA CYS A 111 11.41 -7.14 11.98
C CYS A 111 11.84 -7.48 13.39
N TYR A 112 11.78 -8.75 13.74
CA TYR A 112 12.22 -9.27 15.03
C TYR A 112 13.09 -10.49 14.85
N GLN A 113 13.99 -10.73 15.80
CA GLN A 113 14.73 -11.97 15.83
C GLN A 113 13.86 -13.06 16.48
N GLU A 114 13.55 -14.09 15.72
CA GLU A 114 12.79 -15.23 16.18
C GLU A 114 13.58 -15.98 17.28
N PRO A 115 12.96 -16.34 18.42
CA PRO A 115 13.71 -16.72 19.62
C PRO A 115 14.47 -18.04 19.51
N LEU A 116 14.03 -18.98 18.67
CA LEU A 116 14.59 -20.34 18.61
C LEU A 116 15.68 -20.48 17.55
N LEU A 117 15.47 -19.88 16.38
CA LEU A 117 16.34 -19.99 15.22
C LEU A 117 17.28 -18.79 15.08
N ALA A 118 17.09 -17.75 15.90
CA ALA A 118 17.80 -16.48 15.80
C ALA A 118 17.69 -15.82 14.40
N GLU A 119 16.68 -16.20 13.61
CA GLU A 119 16.41 -15.66 12.28
C GLU A 119 15.60 -14.37 12.35
N TRP A 120 15.91 -13.41 11.49
CA TRP A 120 15.09 -12.20 11.36
C TRP A 120 13.79 -12.52 10.61
N ARG A 121 12.66 -12.14 11.20
CA ARG A 121 11.32 -12.30 10.65
C ARG A 121 10.63 -10.95 10.51
N SER A 122 9.93 -10.76 9.40
CA SER A 122 9.07 -9.61 9.17
C SER A 122 7.81 -9.73 10.04
N TYR A 123 7.29 -8.61 10.52
CA TYR A 123 6.03 -8.57 11.28
C TYR A 123 5.00 -7.70 10.55
N PRO A 124 3.73 -8.17 10.39
CA PRO A 124 3.13 -9.33 11.07
C PRO A 124 3.24 -10.69 10.38
N SER A 125 3.77 -10.80 9.16
CA SER A 125 3.71 -12.05 8.38
C SER A 125 4.47 -13.23 9.00
N GLY A 126 5.54 -12.97 9.75
CA GLY A 126 6.48 -14.00 10.19
C GLY A 126 7.37 -14.55 9.05
N GLU A 127 7.31 -13.96 7.86
CA GLU A 127 8.17 -14.33 6.74
C GLU A 127 9.63 -13.99 7.05
N ARG A 128 10.56 -14.76 6.48
CA ARG A 128 11.99 -14.48 6.66
C ARG A 128 12.33 -13.10 6.09
N TRP A 129 13.00 -12.27 6.90
CA TRP A 129 13.40 -10.93 6.49
C TRP A 129 14.75 -10.96 5.76
N TRP A 130 14.78 -10.39 4.56
CA TRP A 130 15.93 -10.43 3.64
C TRP A 130 16.69 -9.10 3.52
N GLY A 131 16.42 -8.11 4.38
CA GLY A 131 17.10 -6.82 4.30
C GLY A 131 16.39 -5.75 3.47
N ALA A 132 15.21 -6.04 2.92
CA ALA A 132 14.47 -5.14 2.03
C ALA A 132 13.06 -4.82 2.53
N VAL A 133 12.50 -3.74 2.00
CA VAL A 133 11.09 -3.38 2.10
C VAL A 133 10.27 -4.52 1.51
N GLY A 134 9.34 -5.07 2.29
CA GLY A 134 8.63 -6.30 1.96
C GLY A 134 7.13 -6.17 2.10
N ARG A 135 6.45 -7.31 2.10
CA ARG A 135 4.99 -7.41 2.14
C ARG A 135 4.34 -6.66 3.30
N ASP A 136 5.00 -6.62 4.46
CA ASP A 136 4.46 -6.02 5.68
C ASP A 136 4.66 -4.50 5.80
N SER A 137 5.13 -3.84 4.72
CA SER A 137 5.43 -2.42 4.77
C SER A 137 4.19 -1.57 5.02
N CYS A 138 4.31 -0.68 5.98
CA CYS A 138 3.26 0.16 6.55
C CYS A 138 3.72 1.62 6.64
N ASP A 139 2.82 2.49 7.07
CA ASP A 139 3.18 3.86 7.44
C ASP A 139 4.00 3.90 8.76
N GLU A 140 4.54 5.08 9.07
CA GLU A 140 5.37 5.31 10.25
C GLU A 140 4.64 5.02 11.56
N THR A 141 3.39 5.48 11.67
CA THR A 141 2.58 5.37 12.89
C THR A 141 2.39 3.90 13.24
N GLU A 142 1.93 3.11 12.28
CA GLU A 142 1.72 1.67 12.44
C GLU A 142 3.04 0.95 12.73
N ALA A 143 4.14 1.29 12.04
CA ALA A 143 5.43 0.68 12.29
C ALA A 143 5.94 0.94 13.72
N ARG A 144 5.80 2.17 14.22
CA ARG A 144 6.18 2.54 15.59
C ARG A 144 5.30 1.83 16.62
N GLU A 145 4.01 1.65 16.37
CA GLU A 145 3.13 0.86 17.22
C GLU A 145 3.54 -0.61 17.27
N ARG A 146 3.75 -1.24 16.11
CA ARG A 146 4.20 -2.63 15.98
C ARG A 146 5.56 -2.84 16.67
N PHE A 147 6.50 -1.91 16.48
CA PHE A 147 7.81 -1.96 17.12
C PHE A 147 7.71 -1.88 18.64
N ARG A 148 6.94 -0.92 19.18
CA ARG A 148 6.71 -0.81 20.63
C ARG A 148 6.08 -2.08 21.20
N TRP A 149 5.09 -2.64 20.50
CA TRP A 149 4.43 -3.88 20.92
C TRP A 149 5.40 -5.07 20.92
N LEU A 150 6.24 -5.23 19.89
CA LEU A 150 7.25 -6.29 19.83
C LEU A 150 8.30 -6.14 20.94
N SER A 151 8.80 -4.92 21.16
CA SER A 151 9.81 -4.62 22.18
C SER A 151 9.30 -4.86 23.61
N SER A 152 7.99 -4.84 23.84
CA SER A 152 7.40 -5.18 25.14
C SER A 152 7.21 -6.68 25.37
N ARG A 153 7.45 -7.55 24.36
CA ARG A 153 7.26 -9.00 24.48
C ARG A 153 8.47 -9.63 25.16
N ARG A 154 8.22 -10.45 26.20
CA ARG A 154 9.29 -11.13 26.94
C ARG A 154 10.11 -12.09 26.07
N GLN A 155 9.49 -12.73 25.08
CA GLN A 155 10.18 -13.69 24.20
C GLN A 155 11.02 -13.01 23.12
N ILE A 156 10.76 -11.73 22.81
CA ILE A 156 11.48 -11.03 21.75
C ILE A 156 12.75 -10.46 22.34
N HIS A 157 13.89 -11.01 21.91
CA HIS A 157 15.20 -10.53 22.35
C HIS A 157 15.70 -9.35 21.53
N ARG A 158 15.33 -9.29 20.24
CA ARG A 158 15.69 -8.19 19.37
C ARG A 158 14.55 -7.83 18.44
N ALA A 159 14.36 -6.54 18.22
CA ALA A 159 13.46 -5.99 17.22
C ALA A 159 14.12 -4.80 16.53
N ARG A 160 13.77 -4.54 15.27
CA ARG A 160 14.27 -3.41 14.49
C ARG A 160 13.12 -2.66 13.86
N LEU A 161 13.14 -1.35 14.00
CA LEU A 161 12.34 -0.44 13.20
C LEU A 161 13.15 -0.07 11.96
N ILE A 162 12.55 -0.23 10.79
CA ILE A 162 13.22 -0.05 9.51
C ILE A 162 12.44 0.98 8.69
N HIS A 163 13.17 1.92 8.10
CA HIS A 163 12.64 2.86 7.11
C HIS A 163 13.48 2.76 5.84
N ASP A 164 12.82 2.49 4.71
CA ASP A 164 13.46 2.41 3.39
C ASP A 164 14.65 1.43 3.36
N GLY A 165 14.47 0.26 4.00
CA GLY A 165 15.50 -0.78 4.13
C GLY A 165 16.61 -0.50 5.15
N LYS A 166 16.63 0.69 5.78
CA LYS A 166 17.63 1.07 6.79
C LYS A 166 17.07 0.91 8.19
N ILE A 167 17.89 0.36 9.09
CA ILE A 167 17.57 0.28 10.52
C ILE A 167 17.64 1.70 11.08
N VAL A 168 16.52 2.17 11.64
CA VAL A 168 16.43 3.49 12.28
C VAL A 168 16.34 3.39 13.80
N ASP A 169 15.91 2.24 14.33
CA ASP A 169 15.91 1.94 15.76
C ASP A 169 16.08 0.42 15.97
N GLU A 170 16.71 0.02 17.07
CA GLU A 170 16.92 -1.37 17.43
C GLU A 170 16.73 -1.57 18.93
N TYR A 171 15.79 -2.46 19.28
CA TYR A 171 15.61 -2.95 20.62
C TYR A 171 16.46 -4.21 20.83
N VAL A 172 17.18 -4.25 21.95
CA VAL A 172 17.91 -5.44 22.43
C VAL A 172 17.57 -5.67 23.89
N SER A 173 17.00 -6.84 24.20
CA SER A 173 16.68 -7.26 25.56
C SER A 173 17.96 -7.52 26.36
N THR A 174 18.10 -6.86 27.51
CA THR A 174 19.24 -7.04 28.42
C THR A 174 19.18 -8.32 29.25
N LYS A 175 18.12 -9.13 29.10
CA LYS A 175 17.87 -10.32 29.93
C LYS A 175 18.71 -11.56 29.58
N GLY A 176 19.68 -11.44 28.66
CA GLY A 176 20.59 -12.53 28.25
C GLY A 176 22.03 -12.42 28.79
N GLN A 177 22.35 -11.48 29.68
CA GLN A 177 23.70 -11.29 30.25
C GLN A 177 23.85 -11.78 31.71
N ARG A 178 23.16 -12.84 32.11
CA ARG A 178 23.42 -13.49 33.40
C ARG A 178 23.74 -14.95 33.22
#